data_AF-A0A180FVP9-F1
#
_entry.id   AF-A0A180FVP9-F1
#
_cell.length_a   1.000
_cell.length_b   1.000
_cell.length_c   1.000
_cell.angle_alpha   90.00
_cell.angle_beta   90.00
_cell.angle_gamma   90.00
#
_symmetry.space_group_name_H-M   'P 1'
#
loop_
_entity.id
_entity.type
_entity.pdbx_description
1 polymer ?
#
loop_
_entity_poly.entity_id
_entity_poly.type
_entity_poly.pdbx_seq_one_letter_code
_entity_poly.pdbx_strand_id
1 'polypeptide(L)'
;GPSSTGRRQGWGCGLTEDSEDEGPEAPRPEPVPLSDPEFKDQLASVIPHLRAFGRSLSGSRDLADDLVQETLLKAWAARKRFQAGTNMRAWTFIILRNLFLSQMRRA
;
A
#
# COMPACT_ATOMS: atom_id res chain seq x y z
N GLY A 1 -11.05 -46.68 36.53
CA GLY A 1 -11.94 -47.60 35.80
C GLY A 1 -12.06 -47.12 34.37
N PRO A 2 -11.81 -47.98 33.36
CA PRO A 2 -11.75 -47.62 31.95
C PRO A 2 -13.11 -47.80 31.25
N SER A 3 -13.34 -47.06 30.16
CA SER A 3 -14.26 -47.39 29.03
C SER A 3 -13.91 -46.38 27.92
N SER A 4 -13.10 -46.68 26.91
CA SER A 4 -13.22 -47.69 25.84
C SER A 4 -14.39 -47.40 24.90
N THR A 5 -14.09 -46.77 23.76
CA THR A 5 -14.59 -47.10 22.41
C THR A 5 -13.76 -46.25 21.43
N GLY A 6 -13.22 -46.72 20.32
CA GLY A 6 -13.21 -48.04 19.74
C GLY A 6 -12.38 -48.00 18.45
N ARG A 7 -11.52 -49.01 18.30
CA ARG A 7 -11.26 -49.77 17.07
C ARG A 7 -10.60 -49.07 15.86
N ARG A 8 -9.32 -49.45 15.75
CA ARG A 8 -8.42 -49.58 14.58
C ARG A 8 -9.04 -50.34 13.39
N GLN A 9 -8.33 -50.29 12.25
CA GLN A 9 -8.22 -51.19 11.08
C GLN A 9 -8.60 -50.41 9.79
N GLY A 10 -7.73 -50.09 8.85
CA GLY A 10 -6.39 -50.57 8.52
C GLY A 10 -6.38 -51.05 7.07
N TRP A 11 -5.90 -50.23 6.13
CA TRP A 11 -5.56 -50.55 4.73
C TRP A 11 -4.66 -49.40 4.26
N GLY A 12 -3.52 -49.53 3.58
CA GLY A 12 -2.71 -50.64 3.13
C GLY A 12 -1.32 -50.08 2.84
N CYS A 13 -0.30 -50.93 2.92
CA CYS A 13 1.04 -50.62 2.44
C CYS A 13 1.00 -50.67 0.92
N GLY A 14 1.36 -49.58 0.25
CA GLY A 14 1.53 -49.51 -1.20
C GLY A 14 2.64 -48.53 -1.50
N LEU A 15 3.80 -49.05 -1.89
CA LEU A 15 4.86 -48.27 -2.54
C LEU A 15 4.33 -47.72 -3.86
N THR A 16 4.50 -46.42 -4.04
CA THR A 16 4.91 -45.74 -5.30
C THR A 16 5.92 -44.70 -4.83
N GLU A 17 7.22 -44.91 -5.03
CA GLU A 17 7.96 -44.47 -6.22
C GLU A 17 7.57 -43.06 -6.68
N ASP A 18 8.57 -42.19 -6.63
CA ASP A 18 8.70 -40.88 -7.26
C ASP A 18 7.46 -40.02 -7.36
N SER A 19 7.43 -38.95 -6.56
CA SER A 19 7.05 -37.62 -7.06
C SER A 19 7.47 -36.59 -6.02
N GLU A 20 8.56 -35.89 -6.32
CA GLU A 20 8.83 -34.55 -5.81
C GLU A 20 7.66 -33.66 -6.23
N ASP A 21 6.58 -33.66 -5.44
CA ASP A 21 5.48 -32.70 -5.59
C ASP A 21 5.90 -31.40 -4.88
N GLU A 22 7.00 -30.79 -5.38
CA GLU A 22 7.18 -29.33 -5.30
C GLU A 22 6.18 -28.74 -6.29
N GLY A 23 4.90 -28.72 -5.89
CA GLY A 23 3.89 -27.92 -6.56
C GLY A 23 4.44 -26.50 -6.69
N PRO A 24 4.28 -25.82 -7.85
CA PRO A 24 4.85 -24.50 -8.03
C PRO A 24 4.25 -23.59 -6.95
N GLU A 25 5.03 -23.28 -5.90
CA GLU A 25 4.68 -22.28 -4.92
C GLU A 25 4.57 -20.99 -5.73
N ALA A 26 3.33 -20.66 -6.13
CA ALA A 26 3.04 -19.49 -6.93
C ALA A 26 3.74 -18.33 -6.22
N PRO A 27 4.71 -17.66 -6.86
CA PRO A 27 5.50 -16.65 -6.18
C PRO A 27 4.52 -15.63 -5.63
N ARG A 28 4.47 -15.51 -4.30
CA ARG A 28 3.68 -14.47 -3.65
C ARG A 28 4.07 -13.17 -4.35
N PRO A 29 3.10 -12.38 -4.85
CA PRO A 29 3.44 -11.17 -5.58
C PRO A 29 4.24 -10.28 -4.62
N GLU A 30 5.56 -10.25 -4.79
CA GLU A 30 6.39 -9.31 -4.07
C GLU A 30 5.88 -7.91 -4.46
N PRO A 31 5.65 -7.02 -3.48
CA PRO A 31 5.13 -5.69 -3.76
C PRO A 31 6.19 -4.90 -4.53
N VAL A 32 6.14 -5.02 -5.86
CA VAL A 32 6.99 -4.30 -6.78
C VAL A 32 6.69 -2.81 -6.66
N PRO A 33 7.71 -1.95 -6.50
CA PRO A 33 7.49 -0.51 -6.55
C PRO A 33 6.94 -0.12 -7.93
N LEU A 34 6.02 0.85 -7.97
CA LEU A 34 5.52 1.39 -9.25
C LEU A 34 6.66 1.97 -10.06
N SER A 35 6.56 1.87 -11.39
CA SER A 35 7.48 2.59 -12.28
C SER A 35 7.27 4.11 -12.16
N ASP A 36 8.31 4.90 -12.43
CA ASP A 36 8.23 6.37 -12.41
C ASP A 36 7.08 6.95 -13.27
N PRO A 37 6.77 6.47 -14.49
CA PRO A 37 5.63 6.97 -15.26
C PRO A 37 4.28 6.62 -14.62
N GLU A 38 4.08 5.37 -14.16
CA GLU A 38 2.83 4.97 -13.50
C GLU A 38 2.59 5.74 -12.20
N PHE A 39 3.67 5.97 -11.43
CA PHE A 39 3.60 6.79 -10.23
C PHE A 39 3.19 8.23 -10.57
N LYS A 40 3.75 8.81 -11.64
CA LYS A 40 3.41 10.17 -12.09
C LYS A 40 1.94 10.26 -12.46
N ASP A 41 1.39 9.29 -13.18
CA ASP A 41 -0.01 9.29 -13.61
C ASP A 41 -0.96 9.17 -12.41
N GLN A 42 -0.66 8.26 -11.47
CA GLN A 42 -1.42 8.15 -10.23
C GLN A 42 -1.32 9.43 -9.40
N LEU A 43 -0.14 10.04 -9.30
CA LEU A 43 0.07 11.30 -8.59
C LEU A 43 -0.69 12.47 -9.24
N ALA A 44 -0.74 12.53 -10.56
CA ALA A 44 -1.51 13.53 -11.29
C ALA A 44 -3.02 13.40 -11.04
N SER A 45 -3.53 12.16 -10.96
CA SER A 45 -4.95 11.88 -10.72
C SER A 45 -5.45 12.38 -9.35
N VAL A 46 -4.57 12.54 -8.36
CA VAL A 46 -4.95 12.98 -7.01
C VAL A 46 -4.91 14.51 -6.83
N ILE A 47 -4.31 15.26 -7.77
CA ILE A 47 -4.21 16.73 -7.72
C ILE A 47 -5.55 17.44 -7.44
N PRO A 48 -6.67 17.16 -8.16
CA PRO A 48 -7.93 17.87 -7.89
C PRO A 48 -8.46 17.60 -6.48
N HIS A 49 -8.24 16.39 -5.95
CA HIS A 49 -8.61 16.02 -4.59
C HIS A 49 -7.76 16.74 -3.54
N LEU A 50 -6.44 16.84 -3.78
CA LEU A 50 -5.52 17.56 -2.90
C LEU A 50 -5.85 19.05 -2.87
N ARG A 51 -6.18 19.67 -4.00
CA ARG A 51 -6.61 21.08 -4.05
C ARG A 51 -7.92 21.32 -3.30
N ALA A 52 -8.90 20.45 -3.46
CA ALA A 52 -10.16 20.57 -2.72
C ALA A 52 -9.94 20.47 -1.21
N PHE A 53 -9.13 19.52 -0.76
CA PHE A 53 -8.80 19.34 0.64
C PHE A 53 -7.92 20.47 1.19
N GLY A 54 -6.89 20.89 0.45
CA GLY A 54 -6.03 22.02 0.79
C GLY A 54 -6.82 23.30 1.00
N ARG A 55 -7.79 23.61 0.14
CA ARG A 55 -8.69 24.77 0.31
C ARG A 55 -9.50 24.71 1.61
N SER A 56 -9.95 23.52 2.00
CA SER A 56 -10.69 23.35 3.27
C SER A 56 -9.81 23.56 4.51
N LEU A 57 -8.49 23.36 4.39
CA LEU A 57 -7.53 23.55 5.47
C LEU A 57 -7.00 24.98 5.56
N SER A 58 -6.63 25.58 4.42
CA SER A 58 -5.98 26.89 4.37
C SER A 58 -6.96 28.06 4.28
N GLY A 59 -8.21 27.83 3.84
CA GLY A 59 -9.19 28.90 3.60
C GLY A 59 -8.89 29.82 2.42
N SER A 60 -7.74 29.64 1.74
CA SER A 60 -7.30 30.45 0.59
C SER A 60 -6.86 29.57 -0.57
N ARG A 61 -7.20 29.99 -1.79
CA ARG A 61 -6.83 29.27 -3.03
C ARG A 61 -5.31 29.25 -3.23
N ASP A 62 -4.65 30.38 -3.06
CA ASP A 62 -3.22 30.49 -3.33
C ASP A 62 -2.40 29.65 -2.34
N LEU A 63 -2.74 29.72 -1.05
CA LEU A 63 -2.14 28.86 -0.02
C LEU A 63 -2.41 27.38 -0.26
N ALA A 64 -3.60 27.02 -0.74
CA ALA A 64 -3.91 25.63 -1.07
C ALA A 64 -3.06 25.13 -2.23
N ASP A 65 -2.84 25.96 -3.25
CA ASP A 65 -2.05 25.60 -4.42
C ASP A 65 -0.56 25.43 -4.06
N ASP A 66 -0.02 26.30 -3.22
CA ASP A 66 1.35 26.17 -2.69
C ASP A 66 1.51 24.90 -1.85
N LEU A 67 0.57 24.62 -0.94
CA LEU A 67 0.57 23.42 -0.11
C LEU A 67 0.51 22.14 -0.97
N VAL A 68 -0.29 22.16 -2.03
CA VAL A 68 -0.39 21.04 -2.98
C VAL A 68 0.93 20.86 -3.73
N GLN A 69 1.53 21.93 -4.24
CA GLN A 69 2.82 21.86 -4.94
C GLN A 69 3.91 21.23 -4.06
N GLU A 70 4.07 21.72 -2.83
CA GLU A 70 5.03 21.15 -1.88
C GLU A 70 4.72 19.68 -1.55
N THR A 71 3.44 19.32 -1.43
CA THR A 71 3.02 17.92 -1.23
C THR A 71 3.45 17.04 -2.39
N LEU A 72 3.25 17.49 -3.64
CA LEU A 72 3.63 16.74 -4.84
C LEU A 72 5.16 16.54 -4.92
N LEU A 73 5.95 17.56 -4.57
CA LEU A 73 7.41 17.48 -4.51
C LEU A 73 7.87 16.43 -3.48
N LYS A 74 7.26 16.44 -2.29
CA LYS A 74 7.55 15.46 -1.23
C LYS A 74 7.11 14.05 -1.63
N ALA A 75 5.95 13.92 -2.26
CA ALA A 75 5.46 12.65 -2.78
C ALA A 75 6.43 12.08 -3.83
N TRP A 76 6.90 12.91 -4.77
CA TRP A 76 7.87 12.51 -5.78
C TRP A 76 9.22 12.08 -5.19
N ALA A 77 9.71 12.82 -4.20
CA ALA A 77 10.92 12.46 -3.46
C ALA A 77 10.77 11.14 -2.69
N ALA A 78 9.57 10.88 -2.16
CA ALA A 78 9.25 9.68 -1.40
C ALA A 78 8.72 8.52 -2.26
N ARG A 79 8.70 8.64 -3.61
CA ARG A 79 8.11 7.63 -4.50
C ARG A 79 8.70 6.23 -4.35
N LYS A 80 10.00 6.13 -4.02
CA LYS A 80 10.68 4.84 -3.76
C LYS A 80 10.15 4.12 -2.51
N ARG A 81 9.47 4.84 -1.62
CA ARG A 81 8.84 4.31 -0.39
C ARG A 81 7.37 3.96 -0.62
N PHE A 82 6.81 4.34 -1.77
CA PHE A 82 5.44 4.00 -2.13
C PHE A 82 5.38 2.55 -2.59
N GLN A 83 4.53 1.75 -1.96
CA GLN A 83 4.31 0.35 -2.32
C GLN A 83 3.13 0.28 -3.30
N ALA A 84 3.32 -0.35 -4.45
CA ALA A 84 2.23 -0.60 -5.40
C ALA A 84 1.10 -1.39 -4.70
N GLY A 85 -0.14 -1.04 -4.99
CA GLY A 85 -1.33 -1.55 -4.27
C GLY A 85 -1.75 -0.69 -3.07
N THR A 86 -0.91 0.24 -2.60
CA THR A 86 -1.32 1.27 -1.63
C THR A 86 -2.20 2.32 -2.30
N ASN A 87 -3.17 2.87 -1.58
CA ASN A 87 -4.01 3.95 -2.09
C ASN A 87 -3.22 5.27 -2.21
N MET A 88 -2.91 5.69 -3.44
CA MET A 88 -2.18 6.94 -3.75
C MET A 88 -2.81 8.17 -3.09
N ARG A 89 -4.14 8.26 -3.09
CA ARG A 89 -4.87 9.40 -2.51
C ARG A 89 -4.72 9.45 -1.00
N ALA A 90 -4.90 8.33 -0.30
CA ALA A 90 -4.72 8.27 1.15
C ALA A 90 -3.28 8.60 1.54
N TRP A 91 -2.31 8.05 0.81
CA TRP A 91 -0.89 8.28 1.06
C TRP A 91 -0.50 9.76 0.86
N THR A 92 -0.94 10.38 -0.23
CA THR A 92 -0.67 11.81 -0.48
C THR A 92 -1.40 12.73 0.52
N PHE A 93 -2.59 12.36 1.02
CA PHE A 93 -3.27 13.09 2.10
C PHE A 93 -2.50 13.06 3.41
N ILE A 94 -1.83 11.95 3.75
CA ILE A 94 -0.96 11.88 4.93
C ILE A 94 0.20 12.87 4.78
N ILE A 95 0.84 12.93 3.61
CA ILE A 95 1.93 13.87 3.33
C ILE A 95 1.43 15.32 3.47
N LEU A 96 0.29 15.65 2.86
CA LEU A 96 -0.30 16.99 2.91
C LEU A 96 -0.61 17.43 4.34
N ARG A 97 -1.23 16.55 5.14
CA ARG A 97 -1.55 16.84 6.55
C ARG A 97 -0.27 17.06 7.36
N ASN A 98 0.74 16.21 7.17
CA ASN A 98 2.02 16.36 7.88
C ASN A 98 2.72 17.66 7.52
N LEU A 99 2.65 18.06 6.25
CA LEU A 99 3.18 19.34 5.78
C LEU A 99 2.45 20.52 6.43
N PHE A 100 1.12 20.53 6.36
CA PHE A 100 0.28 21.58 6.94
C PHE A 100 0.53 21.76 8.45
N LEU A 101 0.56 20.67 9.21
CA LEU A 101 0.87 20.70 10.65
C LEU A 101 2.28 21.23 10.92
N SER A 102 3.25 20.92 10.05
CA SER A 102 4.61 21.45 10.19
C SER A 102 4.70 22.94 9.91
N GLN A 103 3.90 23.47 8.99
CA GLN A 103 3.82 24.92 8.73
C GLN A 103 3.15 25.63 9.91
N MET A 104 2.04 25.11 10.41
CA MET A 104 1.31 25.69 11.54
C MET A 104 2.10 25.74 12.85
N ARG A 105 3.01 24.78 13.10
CA ARG A 105 3.90 24.82 14.28
C ARG A 105 5.04 25.84 14.18
N ARG A 106 5.34 26.32 12.97
CA ARG A 106 6.45 27.25 12.71
C ARG A 106 5.98 28.71 12.60
N ALA A 107 4.69 28.92 12.41
CA ALA A 107 4.01 30.21 12.48
C ALA A 107 3.71 30.58 13.93
#